data_AF-A0A0K0FZ03-F1
#
_entry.id   AF-A0A0K0FZ03-F1
#
_cell.length_a   1.000
_cell.length_b   1.000
_cell.length_c   1.000
_cell.angle_alpha   90.00
_cell.angle_beta   90.00
_cell.angle_gamma   90.00
#
_symmetry.space_group_name_H-M   'P 1'
#
loop_
_entity.id
_entity.type
_entity.pdbx_description
1 polymer ?
#
loop_
_entity_poly.entity_id
_entity_poly.type
_entity_poly.pdbx_seq_one_letter_code
_entity_poly.pdbx_strand_id
1 'polypeptide(L)'
;MAFLRVPPKGTHLTPWLPDLIFVPVSKAFERLGVYFYNRVISRTEIGLFDKRWNKNIHGPYCYWRYYGKPDTKLMDVKFSELGAWFARREKTPGAMYNEFMRNVWRVHNLYYSGPVYNSLIKTLYRFIFFVSFTNWFFKSHRYLDFQKARYHW
;
A
#
# COMPACT_ATOMS: atom_id res chain seq x y z
N MET A 1 19.22 18.03 15.67
CA MET A 1 17.77 17.99 15.38
C MET A 1 17.25 19.29 14.74
N ALA A 2 18.02 19.99 13.90
CA ALA A 2 17.58 21.24 13.27
C ALA A 2 16.62 21.02 12.08
N PHE A 3 16.72 19.87 11.43
CA PHE A 3 15.94 19.49 10.25
C PHE A 3 14.43 19.29 10.49
N LEU A 4 14.01 19.04 11.74
CA LEU A 4 12.60 18.78 12.09
C LEU A 4 11.87 20.00 12.67
N ARG A 5 12.52 21.17 12.72
CA ARG A 5 11.86 22.39 13.19
C ARG A 5 10.96 22.91 12.06
N VAL A 6 9.70 23.19 12.39
CA VAL A 6 8.78 23.83 11.45
C VAL A 6 9.40 25.16 11.02
N PRO A 7 9.56 25.40 9.70
CA PRO A 7 10.16 26.64 9.23
C PRO A 7 9.31 27.83 9.71
N PRO A 8 9.94 28.96 10.11
CA PRO A 8 9.24 30.18 10.50
C PRO A 8 8.14 30.60 9.51
N LYS A 9 7.08 31.26 10.01
CA LYS A 9 6.06 31.84 9.11
C LYS A 9 6.74 32.81 8.13
N GLY A 10 6.56 32.58 6.83
CA GLY A 10 7.18 33.37 5.76
C GLY A 10 8.44 32.76 5.15
N THR A 11 8.87 31.56 5.59
CA THR A 11 9.98 30.87 4.93
C THR A 11 9.53 30.34 3.57
N HIS A 12 10.09 30.90 2.49
CA HIS A 12 9.92 30.34 1.15
C HIS A 12 10.73 29.04 1.07
N LEU A 13 10.03 27.90 1.03
CA LEU A 13 10.64 26.62 0.69
C LEU A 13 10.89 26.60 -0.81
N THR A 14 11.90 27.36 -1.26
CA THR A 14 12.38 27.26 -2.62
C THR A 14 13.11 25.93 -2.77
N PRO A 15 12.77 25.09 -3.77
CA PRO A 15 13.58 23.91 -4.06
C PRO A 15 15.05 24.33 -4.25
N TRP A 16 15.99 23.44 -3.93
CA TRP A 16 17.42 23.74 -4.16
C TRP A 16 17.70 24.04 -5.63
N LEU A 17 16.86 23.49 -6.52
CA LEU A 17 16.88 23.73 -7.95
C LEU A 17 16.10 25.01 -8.27
N PRO A 18 16.62 25.92 -9.12
CA PRO A 18 15.89 27.11 -9.56
C PRO A 18 14.51 26.75 -10.13
N ASP A 19 13.48 27.53 -9.78
CA ASP A 19 12.10 27.32 -10.22
C ASP A 19 11.98 27.23 -11.76
N LEU A 20 12.84 27.96 -12.47
CA LEU A 20 12.95 27.93 -13.93
C LEU A 20 13.19 26.51 -14.49
N ILE A 21 13.85 25.63 -13.72
CA ILE A 21 14.17 24.25 -14.11
C ILE A 21 13.21 23.28 -13.42
N PHE A 22 12.90 23.49 -12.13
CA PHE A 22 12.06 22.57 -11.37
C PHE A 22 10.61 22.53 -11.88
N VAL A 23 10.03 23.68 -12.23
CA VAL A 23 8.64 23.77 -12.71
C VAL A 23 8.43 23.06 -14.05
N PRO A 24 9.24 23.27 -15.10
CA PRO A 24 9.04 22.55 -16.36
C PRO A 24 9.32 21.05 -16.21
N VAL A 25 10.33 20.66 -15.41
CA VAL A 25 10.64 19.24 -15.18
C VAL A 25 9.50 18.54 -14.42
N SER A 26 8.99 19.13 -13.33
CA SER A 26 7.87 18.57 -12.59
C SER A 26 6.60 18.47 -13.44
N LYS A 27 6.27 19.49 -14.24
CA LYS A 27 5.17 19.44 -15.20
C LYS A 27 5.38 18.39 -16.29
N ALA A 28 6.61 18.17 -16.75
CA ALA A 28 6.92 17.12 -17.72
C ALA A 28 6.71 15.72 -17.12
N PHE A 29 7.19 15.49 -15.90
CA PHE A 29 6.96 14.24 -15.16
C PHE A 29 5.48 14.00 -14.88
N GLU A 30 4.75 15.02 -14.44
CA GLU A 30 3.31 14.94 -14.23
C GLU A 30 2.58 14.55 -15.54
N ARG A 31 2.88 15.24 -16.65
CA ARG A 31 2.29 14.94 -17.96
C ARG A 31 2.64 13.55 -18.45
N LEU A 32 3.88 13.11 -18.25
CA LEU A 32 4.31 11.76 -18.60
C LEU A 32 3.57 10.71 -17.75
N GLY A 33 3.41 10.96 -16.45
CA GLY A 33 2.63 10.13 -15.53
C GLY A 33 1.17 10.03 -15.94
N VAL A 34 0.52 11.16 -16.25
CA VAL A 34 -0.87 11.22 -16.72
C VAL A 34 -1.02 10.50 -18.06
N TYR A 35 -0.10 10.71 -19.00
CA TYR A 35 -0.10 10.01 -20.28
C TYR A 35 0.04 8.50 -20.09
N PHE A 36 1.00 8.06 -19.28
CA PHE A 36 1.22 6.64 -18.99
C PHE A 36 0.00 6.00 -18.31
N TYR A 37 -0.59 6.68 -17.32
CA TYR A 37 -1.79 6.21 -16.66
C TYR A 37 -2.95 6.04 -17.65
N ASN A 38 -3.24 7.09 -18.43
CA ASN A 38 -4.36 7.09 -19.39
C ASN A 38 -4.18 6.11 -20.55
N ARG A 39 -2.94 5.83 -20.93
CA ARG A 39 -2.63 4.99 -22.10
C ARG A 39 -2.42 3.53 -21.73
N VAL A 40 -1.81 3.26 -20.57
CA VAL A 40 -1.39 1.92 -20.16
C VAL A 40 -2.24 1.43 -18.99
N ILE A 41 -2.12 2.07 -17.82
CA ILE A 41 -2.70 1.54 -16.57
C ILE A 41 -4.23 1.50 -16.62
N SER A 42 -4.89 2.57 -17.09
CA SER A 42 -6.35 2.65 -17.18
C SER A 42 -6.96 1.61 -18.13
N ARG A 43 -6.17 1.10 -19.08
CA ARG A 43 -6.58 0.06 -20.03
C ARG A 43 -6.27 -1.36 -19.55
N THR A 44 -5.58 -1.49 -18.42
CA THR A 44 -5.27 -2.78 -17.81
C THR A 44 -6.20 -3.06 -16.63
N GLU A 45 -6.31 -4.33 -16.28
CA GLU A 45 -7.13 -4.78 -15.15
C GLU A 45 -6.35 -4.79 -13.82
N ILE A 46 -5.21 -4.08 -13.80
CA ILE A 46 -4.29 -4.05 -12.66
C ILE A 46 -4.92 -3.19 -11.56
N GLY A 47 -5.06 -3.77 -10.37
CA GLY A 47 -5.60 -3.08 -9.19
C GLY A 47 -7.13 -3.10 -9.07
N LEU A 48 -7.84 -3.69 -10.04
CA LEU A 48 -9.27 -3.98 -9.90
C LEU A 48 -9.50 -5.25 -9.07
N PHE A 49 -10.75 -5.45 -8.60
CA PHE A 49 -11.13 -6.70 -7.97
C PHE A 49 -10.99 -7.87 -8.95
N ASP A 50 -10.64 -9.05 -8.43
CA ASP A 50 -10.61 -10.28 -9.23
C ASP A 50 -11.98 -10.48 -9.89
N LYS A 51 -12.00 -10.62 -11.22
CA LYS A 51 -13.23 -10.84 -12.01
C LYS A 51 -14.04 -12.04 -11.54
N ARG A 52 -13.38 -13.01 -10.93
CA ARG A 52 -13.99 -14.25 -10.44
C ARG A 52 -14.71 -14.03 -9.11
N TRP A 53 -14.50 -12.88 -8.47
CA TRP A 53 -15.18 -12.54 -7.23
C TRP A 53 -16.61 -12.07 -7.48
N ASN A 54 -17.56 -12.76 -6.84
CA ASN A 54 -18.95 -12.33 -6.74
C ASN A 54 -19.28 -12.01 -5.28
N LYS A 55 -19.73 -10.78 -4.99
CA LYS A 55 -20.12 -10.32 -3.64
C LYS A 55 -21.18 -11.21 -2.98
N ASN A 56 -22.13 -11.74 -3.74
CA ASN A 56 -23.23 -12.55 -3.21
C ASN A 56 -22.78 -13.97 -2.82
N ILE A 57 -21.76 -14.51 -3.48
CA ILE A 57 -21.24 -15.86 -3.24
C ILE A 57 -20.12 -15.83 -2.21
N HIS A 58 -19.21 -14.85 -2.33
CA HIS A 58 -17.96 -14.82 -1.57
C HIS A 58 -17.99 -13.87 -0.37
N GLY A 59 -19.02 -13.01 -0.25
CA GLY A 59 -19.08 -11.99 0.79
C GLY A 59 -18.05 -10.86 0.58
N PRO A 60 -17.56 -10.24 1.66
CA PRO A 60 -16.51 -9.22 1.59
C PRO A 60 -15.28 -9.70 0.82
N TYR A 61 -14.66 -8.79 0.08
CA TYR A 61 -13.47 -9.12 -0.70
C TYR A 61 -12.28 -9.41 0.22
N CYS A 62 -11.70 -10.60 0.07
CA CYS A 62 -10.54 -11.06 0.81
C CYS A 62 -9.32 -11.08 -0.12
N TYR A 63 -8.44 -10.09 0.04
CA TYR A 63 -7.29 -9.88 -0.86
C TYR A 63 -6.31 -11.06 -0.95
N TRP A 64 -6.22 -11.92 0.07
CA TRP A 64 -5.31 -13.08 0.09
C TRP A 64 -5.93 -14.38 -0.45
N ARG A 65 -7.24 -14.38 -0.74
CA ARG A 65 -7.96 -15.56 -1.23
C ARG A 65 -7.89 -15.61 -2.76
N TYR A 66 -7.74 -16.82 -3.30
CA TYR A 66 -7.90 -17.07 -4.72
C TYR A 66 -9.35 -17.46 -5.00
N TYR A 67 -9.99 -16.75 -5.93
CA TYR A 67 -11.39 -16.97 -6.31
C TYR A 67 -11.56 -17.88 -7.53
N GLY A 68 -10.46 -18.33 -8.15
CA GLY A 68 -10.50 -19.28 -9.25
C GLY A 68 -10.49 -20.74 -8.82
N LYS A 69 -10.56 -21.63 -9.81
CA LYS A 69 -10.38 -23.07 -9.60
C LYS A 69 -8.93 -23.32 -9.12
N PRO A 70 -8.72 -23.91 -7.93
CA PRO A 70 -7.39 -24.27 -7.47
C PRO A 70 -6.80 -25.33 -8.40
N ASP A 71 -5.54 -25.13 -8.78
CA ASP A 71 -4.73 -26.08 -9.55
C ASP A 71 -3.81 -26.86 -8.60
N THR A 72 -3.11 -27.88 -9.10
CA THR A 72 -2.14 -28.62 -8.29
C THR A 72 -1.04 -27.69 -7.80
N LYS A 73 -0.65 -27.80 -6.52
CA LYS A 73 0.45 -27.04 -5.96
C LYS A 73 1.74 -27.48 -6.64
N LEU A 74 2.68 -26.55 -6.82
CA LEU A 74 3.95 -26.84 -7.50
C LEU A 74 4.69 -28.05 -6.88
N MET A 75 4.64 -28.20 -5.55
CA MET A 75 5.30 -29.31 -4.84
C MET A 75 4.61 -30.67 -4.99
N ASP A 76 3.36 -30.69 -5.46
CA ASP A 76 2.57 -31.91 -5.67
C ASP A 76 2.60 -32.36 -7.15
N VAL A 77 3.27 -31.59 -8.02
CA VAL A 77 3.33 -31.85 -9.47
C VAL A 77 4.50 -32.79 -9.78
N LYS A 78 4.23 -33.83 -10.58
CA LYS A 78 5.29 -34.71 -11.09
C LYS A 78 6.21 -33.93 -12.02
N PHE A 79 7.50 -34.22 -11.96
CA PHE A 79 8.49 -33.52 -12.79
C PHE A 79 8.16 -33.61 -14.30
N SER A 80 7.65 -34.76 -14.75
CA SER A 80 7.21 -34.99 -16.13
C SER A 80 6.03 -34.11 -16.56
N GLU A 81 5.22 -33.62 -15.61
CA GLU A 81 4.03 -32.80 -15.88
C GLU A 81 4.28 -31.30 -15.70
N LEU A 82 5.50 -30.88 -15.28
CA LEU A 82 5.83 -29.48 -15.00
C LEU A 82 5.61 -28.57 -16.22
N GLY A 83 6.01 -29.02 -17.42
CA GLY A 83 5.81 -28.24 -18.65
C GLY A 83 4.33 -27.96 -18.92
N ALA A 84 3.49 -28.98 -18.82
CA ALA A 84 2.04 -28.85 -18.97
C ALA A 84 1.42 -28.00 -17.83
N TRP A 85 1.93 -28.13 -16.61
CA TRP A 85 1.50 -27.32 -15.47
C TRP A 85 1.77 -25.82 -15.69
N PHE A 86 2.97 -25.46 -16.15
CA PHE A 86 3.29 -24.08 -16.52
C PHE A 86 2.47 -23.58 -17.71
N ALA A 87 2.17 -24.46 -18.68
CA ALA A 87 1.39 -24.11 -19.85
C ALA A 87 -0.04 -23.66 -19.51
N ARG A 88 -0.69 -24.28 -18.51
CA ARG A 88 -2.07 -23.96 -18.08
C ARG A 88 -2.23 -22.63 -17.35
N ARG A 89 -1.14 -21.98 -16.94
CA ARG A 89 -1.21 -20.73 -16.15
C ARG A 89 -1.43 -19.51 -17.04
N GLU A 90 -2.22 -18.57 -16.56
CA GLU A 90 -2.35 -17.25 -17.15
C GLU A 90 -1.05 -16.45 -16.93
N LYS A 91 -0.40 -16.03 -18.02
CA LYS A 91 0.89 -15.31 -18.03
C LYS A 91 0.72 -13.82 -18.32
N THR A 92 -0.47 -13.29 -18.09
CA THR A 92 -0.76 -11.87 -18.32
C THR A 92 -0.12 -11.04 -17.19
N PRO A 93 0.33 -9.80 -17.48
CA PRO A 93 0.88 -8.92 -16.45
C PRO A 93 -0.10 -8.68 -15.28
N GLY A 94 -1.41 -8.64 -15.56
CA GLY A 94 -2.46 -8.54 -14.55
C GLY A 94 -2.54 -9.77 -13.66
N ALA A 95 -2.45 -10.99 -14.22
CA ALA A 95 -2.42 -12.21 -13.43
C ALA A 95 -1.19 -12.26 -12.51
N MET A 96 -0.02 -11.86 -13.01
CA MET A 96 1.20 -11.77 -12.19
C MET A 96 1.05 -10.78 -11.04
N TYR A 97 0.52 -9.58 -11.31
CA TYR A 97 0.25 -8.57 -10.28
C TYR A 97 -0.72 -9.09 -9.22
N ASN A 98 -1.82 -9.72 -9.64
CA ASN A 98 -2.83 -10.24 -8.74
C ASN A 98 -2.29 -11.35 -7.82
N GLU A 99 -1.47 -12.26 -8.34
CA GLU A 99 -0.80 -13.29 -7.51
C GLU A 99 0.22 -12.69 -6.55
N PHE A 100 1.02 -11.72 -7.00
CA PHE A 100 1.98 -11.03 -6.15
C PHE A 100 1.26 -10.33 -4.98
N MET A 101 0.26 -9.51 -5.28
CA MET A 101 -0.52 -8.80 -4.27
C MET A 101 -1.22 -9.76 -3.32
N ARG A 102 -1.79 -10.86 -3.83
CA ARG A 102 -2.42 -11.89 -3.00
C ARG A 102 -1.45 -12.50 -1.99
N ASN A 103 -0.21 -12.78 -2.41
CA ASN A 103 0.81 -13.33 -1.50
C ASN A 103 1.27 -12.31 -0.47
N VAL A 104 1.44 -11.04 -0.86
CA VAL A 104 1.72 -9.95 0.09
C VAL A 104 0.61 -9.87 1.15
N TRP A 105 -0.65 -9.85 0.73
CA TRP A 105 -1.79 -9.83 1.65
C TRP A 105 -1.93 -11.11 2.46
N ARG A 106 -1.52 -12.28 1.93
CA ARG A 106 -1.48 -13.53 2.70
C ARG A 106 -0.46 -13.46 3.82
N VAL A 107 0.76 -13.02 3.52
CA VAL A 107 1.81 -12.83 4.52
C VAL A 107 1.37 -11.78 5.54
N HIS A 108 0.78 -10.69 5.09
CA HIS A 108 0.24 -9.65 5.97
C HIS A 108 -0.85 -10.21 6.90
N ASN A 109 -1.83 -10.93 6.37
CA ASN A 109 -2.90 -11.52 7.16
C ASN A 109 -2.39 -12.60 8.12
N LEU A 110 -1.43 -13.43 7.73
CA LEU A 110 -0.88 -14.45 8.63
C LEU A 110 0.01 -13.81 9.70
N TYR A 111 0.99 -13.02 9.30
CA TYR A 111 2.11 -12.63 10.18
C TYR A 111 2.09 -11.18 10.66
N TYR A 112 1.23 -10.29 10.14
CA TYR A 112 1.24 -8.87 10.51
C TYR A 112 -0.08 -8.37 11.10
N SER A 113 -1.25 -8.78 10.59
CA SER A 113 -2.54 -8.21 11.01
C SER A 113 -3.60 -9.23 11.43
N GLY A 114 -3.63 -10.44 10.87
CA GLY A 114 -4.74 -11.38 11.09
C GLY A 114 -4.64 -12.25 12.34
N PRO A 115 -5.73 -12.92 12.74
CA PRO A 115 -5.91 -13.50 14.08
C PRO A 115 -5.06 -14.74 14.36
N VAL A 116 -4.47 -15.35 13.32
CA VAL A 116 -3.88 -16.70 13.38
C VAL A 116 -2.54 -16.71 14.12
N TYR A 117 -1.68 -15.72 13.86
CA TYR A 117 -0.40 -15.60 14.56
C TYR A 117 -0.35 -14.30 15.37
N ASN A 118 -0.03 -14.43 16.66
CA ASN A 118 0.23 -13.29 17.52
C ASN A 118 1.65 -12.78 17.23
N SER A 119 1.76 -12.00 16.17
CA SER A 119 3.04 -11.48 15.69
C SER A 119 3.63 -10.49 16.70
N LEU A 120 4.93 -10.64 16.99
CA LEU A 120 5.72 -9.68 17.78
C LEU A 120 5.50 -8.24 17.29
N ILE A 121 5.40 -8.06 15.97
CA ILE A 121 5.22 -6.77 15.31
C ILE A 121 3.95 -6.06 15.80
N LYS A 122 2.79 -6.73 15.86
CA LYS A 122 1.56 -6.15 16.42
C LYS A 122 1.74 -5.70 17.86
N THR A 123 2.37 -6.53 18.68
CA THR A 123 2.57 -6.22 20.10
C THR A 123 3.46 -5.01 20.26
N LEU A 124 4.54 -4.91 19.47
CA LEU A 124 5.42 -3.74 19.44
C LEU A 124 4.68 -2.47 19.00
N TYR A 125 3.89 -2.53 17.92
CA TYR A 125 3.11 -1.36 17.48
C TYR A 125 2.07 -0.92 18.51
N ARG A 126 1.38 -1.86 19.17
CA ARG A 126 0.45 -1.56 20.27
C ARG A 126 1.17 -0.92 21.46
N PHE A 127 2.35 -1.43 21.81
CA PHE A 127 3.17 -0.88 22.88
C PHE A 127 3.68 0.53 22.56
N ILE A 128 4.23 0.74 21.36
CA ILE A 128 4.67 2.06 20.89
C ILE A 128 3.50 3.03 20.90
N PHE A 129 2.36 2.64 20.32
CA PHE A 129 1.15 3.46 20.34
C PHE A 129 0.73 3.81 21.77
N PHE A 130 0.73 2.84 22.69
CA PHE A 130 0.39 3.06 24.09
C PHE A 130 1.33 4.06 24.77
N VAL A 131 2.64 3.93 24.57
CA VAL A 131 3.64 4.85 25.13
C VAL A 131 3.48 6.25 24.53
N SER A 132 3.33 6.35 23.21
CA SER A 132 3.10 7.62 22.50
C SER A 132 1.81 8.31 22.97
N PHE A 133 0.72 7.55 23.08
CA PHE A 133 -0.58 8.05 23.52
C PHE A 133 -0.53 8.50 24.98
N THR A 134 0.08 7.71 25.86
CA THR A 134 0.24 8.05 27.28
C THR A 134 1.07 9.33 27.46
N ASN A 135 2.19 9.44 26.75
CA ASN A 135 3.01 10.64 26.75
C ASN A 135 2.26 11.87 26.22
N TRP A 136 1.46 11.70 25.15
CA TRP A 136 0.57 12.76 24.66
C TRP A 136 -0.48 13.15 25.69
N PHE A 137 -1.19 12.18 26.29
CA PHE A 137 -2.25 12.41 27.26
C PHE A 137 -1.74 13.21 28.47
N PHE A 138 -0.65 12.78 29.10
CA PHE A 138 -0.07 13.48 30.24
C PHE A 138 0.52 14.84 29.90
N LYS A 139 1.03 15.05 28.68
CA LYS A 139 1.61 16.34 28.25
C LYS A 139 0.62 17.25 27.52
N SER A 140 -0.60 16.77 27.24
CA SER A 140 -1.63 17.51 26.50
C SER A 140 -1.95 18.86 27.14
N HIS A 141 -1.89 18.93 28.48
CA HIS A 141 -2.10 20.17 29.24
C HIS A 141 -1.20 21.33 28.79
N ARG A 142 0.02 21.04 28.31
CA ARG A 142 0.98 22.06 27.85
C ARG A 142 0.56 22.75 26.56
N TYR A 143 -0.38 22.17 25.84
CA TYR A 143 -0.83 22.66 24.53
C TYR A 143 -2.24 23.26 24.58
N LEU A 144 -2.85 23.36 25.78
CA LEU A 144 -4.18 23.95 25.95
C LEU A 144 -4.18 25.44 25.57
N ASP A 145 -3.06 26.14 25.73
CA ASP A 145 -2.91 27.55 25.36
C ASP A 145 -3.13 27.79 23.84
N PHE A 146 -2.88 26.77 23.02
CA PHE A 146 -3.05 26.83 21.56
C PHE A 146 -4.46 26.45 21.10
N GLN A 147 -5.41 26.17 22.01
CA GLN A 147 -6.81 25.85 21.64
C GLN A 147 -7.51 26.98 20.90
N LYS A 148 -7.12 28.24 21.17
CA LYS A 148 -7.71 29.42 20.53
C LYS A 148 -7.12 29.71 19.15
N ALA A 149 -6.01 29.06 18.78
CA ALA A 149 -5.43 29.17 17.46
C ALA A 149 -6.27 28.35 16.47
N ARG A 150 -6.89 29.02 15.49
CA ARG A 150 -7.57 28.34 14.38
C ARG A 150 -6.53 27.55 13.57
N TYR A 151 -6.65 26.21 13.58
CA TYR A 151 -5.74 25.31 12.85
C TYR A 151 -6.01 25.27 11.35
N HIS A 152 -7.22 25.60 10.94
CA HIS A 152 -7.60 25.79 9.54
C HIS A 152 -8.11 27.21 9.38
N TRP A 153 -7.61 27.87 8.33
CA TRP A 153 -8.13 29.15 7.86
C TRP A 153 -9.55 28.97 7.32
#